data_AF-A0A2S9A019-F1
#
_entry.id   AF-A0A2S9A019-F1
#
_cell.length_a   1.000
_cell.length_b   1.000
_cell.length_c   1.000
_cell.angle_alpha   90.00
_cell.angle_beta   90.00
_cell.angle_gamma   90.00
#
_symmetry.space_group_name_H-M   'P 1'
#
loop_
_entity.id
_entity.type
_entity.pdbx_description
1 polymer ?
#
loop_
_entity_poly.entity_id
_entity_poly.type
_entity_poly.pdbx_seq_one_letter_code
_entity_poly.pdbx_strand_id
1 'polypeptide(L)'
;MTKLLLTLSFFIASCWVKAQTFTDKALAQSVLQLNSSKTTNDYDNLFNKFSTAKTTETWQAKYYAVVSLYLKNETLLNKAPGASLMDDNALARKIATGIWTIQRDNAEVNILLGLLYFQKIQIDGSQNNQLDLNAISQSIAKAETSSSNNPRLAVLQAKIKEKSGDKSNADILYRKALGEFSNQNSSDSKSPSWGKQLVPTVQ
;
A
#
# COMPACT_ATOMS: atom_id res chain seq x y z
N MET A 1 -20.26 68.38 16.35
CA MET A 1 -18.92 68.53 15.77
C MET A 1 -18.01 67.49 16.41
N THR A 2 -17.95 66.29 15.83
CA THR A 2 -16.80 65.76 15.05
C THR A 2 -15.48 65.83 15.81
N LYS A 3 -15.06 64.72 16.41
CA LYS A 3 -13.73 64.10 16.17
C LYS A 3 -13.84 62.57 16.30
N LEU A 4 -13.85 61.95 15.13
CA LEU A 4 -13.80 60.53 14.87
C LEU A 4 -12.33 60.12 14.96
N LEU A 5 -11.94 59.30 15.93
CA LEU A 5 -10.62 58.66 15.94
C LEU A 5 -10.80 57.15 16.06
N LEU A 6 -10.98 56.55 14.89
CA LEU A 6 -10.69 55.16 14.57
C LEU A 6 -9.22 54.86 14.90
N THR A 7 -8.97 53.91 15.79
CA THR A 7 -7.76 53.08 15.71
C THR A 7 -8.17 51.62 15.88
N LEU A 8 -8.20 50.94 14.74
CA LEU A 8 -8.50 49.52 14.56
C LEU A 8 -7.27 48.71 15.01
N SER A 9 -7.32 48.16 16.22
CA SER A 9 -6.29 47.23 16.70
C SER A 9 -6.46 45.86 16.03
N PHE A 10 -5.88 45.72 14.84
CA PHE A 10 -5.77 44.43 14.15
C PHE A 10 -4.58 43.66 14.73
N PHE A 11 -4.81 42.92 15.83
CA PHE A 11 -3.86 41.91 16.27
C PHE A 11 -3.96 40.71 15.32
N ILE A 12 -3.04 40.67 14.36
CA ILE A 12 -2.75 39.47 13.57
C ILE A 12 -2.21 38.43 14.55
N ALA A 13 -3.09 37.57 15.06
CA ALA A 13 -2.65 36.31 15.62
C ALA A 13 -2.06 35.50 14.46
N SER A 14 -0.75 35.62 14.27
CA SER A 14 0.00 34.69 13.44
C SER A 14 -0.18 33.32 14.06
N CYS A 15 -1.12 32.52 13.56
CA CYS A 15 -1.14 31.10 13.84
C CYS A 15 0.13 30.51 13.23
N TRP A 16 1.19 30.42 14.03
CA TRP A 16 2.30 29.54 13.76
C TRP A 16 1.74 28.12 13.90
N VAL A 17 1.08 27.62 12.85
CA VAL A 17 0.82 26.19 12.70
C VAL A 17 2.21 25.58 12.58
N LYS A 18 2.75 25.08 13.70
CA LYS A 18 3.91 24.21 13.64
C LYS A 18 3.48 23.02 12.79
N ALA A 19 3.96 22.95 11.56
CA ALA A 19 3.87 21.73 10.77
C ALA A 19 4.50 20.63 11.60
N GLN A 20 3.67 19.77 12.19
CA GLN A 20 4.14 18.72 13.08
C GLN A 20 5.06 17.83 12.25
N THR A 21 6.35 17.83 12.59
CA THR A 21 7.33 17.03 11.87
C THR A 21 6.91 15.56 11.98
N PHE A 22 6.75 14.90 10.85
CA PHE A 22 6.34 13.50 10.82
C PHE A 22 7.51 12.63 11.29
N THR A 23 7.51 12.28 12.57
CA THR A 23 8.57 11.48 13.20
C THR A 23 8.43 10.00 12.86
N ASP A 24 9.48 9.22 13.11
CA ASP A 24 9.46 7.76 12.97
C ASP A 24 8.41 7.11 13.89
N LYS A 25 8.09 7.76 15.02
CA LYS A 25 6.96 7.37 15.87
C LYS A 25 5.62 7.58 15.16
N ALA A 26 5.45 8.70 14.47
CA ALA A 26 4.24 8.98 13.69
C ALA A 26 4.12 8.01 12.49
N LEU A 27 5.24 7.61 11.90
CA LEU A 27 5.29 6.54 10.89
C LEU A 27 4.74 5.23 11.46
N ALA A 28 5.32 4.74 12.56
CA ALA A 28 4.89 3.49 13.19
C ALA A 28 3.40 3.50 13.59
N GLN A 29 2.90 4.61 14.15
CA GLN A 29 1.48 4.74 14.49
C GLN A 29 0.57 4.72 13.25
N SER A 30 1.00 5.35 12.15
CA SER A 30 0.23 5.37 10.91
C SER A 30 0.23 4.00 10.22
N VAL A 31 1.33 3.24 10.34
CA VAL A 31 1.38 1.84 9.89
C VAL A 31 0.39 0.98 10.67
N LEU A 32 0.27 1.17 11.99
CA LEU A 32 -0.74 0.47 12.78
C LEU A 32 -2.17 0.84 12.37
N GLN A 33 -2.42 2.11 12.05
CA GLN A 33 -3.71 2.58 11.57
C GLN A 33 -4.10 1.94 10.21
N LEU A 34 -3.12 1.66 9.35
CA LEU A 34 -3.35 0.97 8.08
C LEU A 34 -4.01 -0.41 8.28
N ASN A 35 -3.63 -1.12 9.34
CA ASN A 35 -4.11 -2.48 9.60
C ASN A 35 -5.62 -2.53 9.95
N SER A 36 -6.17 -1.43 10.49
CA SER A 36 -7.59 -1.32 10.84
C SER A 36 -8.41 -0.54 9.80
N SER A 37 -7.77 0.04 8.78
CA SER A 37 -8.41 0.82 7.73
C SER A 37 -9.23 -0.05 6.80
N LYS A 38 -10.41 0.43 6.38
CA LYS A 38 -11.34 -0.35 5.54
C LYS A 38 -11.98 0.47 4.42
N THR A 39 -11.97 1.78 4.54
CA THR A 39 -12.64 2.67 3.58
C THR A 39 -11.64 3.35 2.66
N THR A 40 -12.10 3.77 1.49
CA THR A 40 -11.28 4.53 0.53
C THR A 40 -10.75 5.83 1.16
N ASN A 41 -11.58 6.50 1.98
CA ASN A 41 -11.19 7.71 2.69
C ASN A 41 -10.09 7.45 3.74
N ASP A 42 -10.13 6.32 4.45
CA ASP A 42 -9.05 5.95 5.38
C ASP A 42 -7.71 5.84 4.62
N TYR A 43 -7.74 5.17 3.47
CA TYR A 43 -6.57 4.96 2.64
C TYR A 43 -6.07 6.25 1.98
N ASP A 44 -6.96 7.14 1.50
CA ASP A 44 -6.56 8.45 0.97
C ASP A 44 -5.87 9.31 2.04
N ASN A 45 -6.40 9.31 3.26
CA ASN A 45 -5.78 10.01 4.39
C ASN A 45 -4.40 9.46 4.72
N LEU A 46 -4.25 8.13 4.75
CA LEU A 46 -2.96 7.48 4.99
C LEU A 46 -1.97 7.72 3.84
N PHE A 47 -2.42 7.63 2.59
CA PHE A 47 -1.59 7.94 1.41
C PHE A 47 -1.02 9.36 1.50
N ASN A 48 -1.84 10.36 1.79
CA ASN A 48 -1.40 11.75 1.93
C ASN A 48 -0.41 11.92 3.08
N LYS A 49 -0.69 11.29 4.21
CA LYS A 49 0.15 11.34 5.41
C LYS A 49 1.52 10.72 5.18
N PHE A 50 1.58 9.56 4.53
CA PHE A 50 2.83 8.89 4.20
C PHE A 50 3.59 9.59 3.06
N SER A 51 2.90 10.10 2.05
CA SER A 51 3.54 10.76 0.89
C SER A 51 4.22 12.09 1.24
N THR A 52 3.72 12.78 2.27
CA THR A 52 4.25 14.06 2.77
C THR A 52 5.15 13.90 4.00
N ALA A 53 5.35 12.66 4.46
CA ALA A 53 6.15 12.35 5.63
C ALA A 53 7.61 12.79 5.46
N LYS A 54 8.10 13.57 6.43
CA LYS A 54 9.52 13.96 6.56
C LYS A 54 10.19 13.12 7.65
N THR A 55 10.58 11.90 7.30
CA THR A 55 11.21 10.91 8.19
C THR A 55 12.54 10.42 7.62
N THR A 56 13.44 9.98 8.49
CA THR A 56 14.69 9.29 8.13
C THR A 56 14.41 8.01 7.35
N GLU A 57 13.32 7.32 7.67
CA GLU A 57 12.83 6.11 6.98
C GLU A 57 12.00 6.46 5.72
N THR A 58 12.56 7.30 4.86
CA THR A 58 11.87 7.83 3.68
C THR A 58 11.35 6.73 2.74
N TRP A 59 12.09 5.63 2.60
CA TRP A 59 11.66 4.50 1.76
C TRP A 59 10.44 3.79 2.34
N GLN A 60 10.37 3.61 3.67
CA GLN A 60 9.23 2.99 4.36
C GLN A 60 7.99 3.86 4.26
N ALA A 61 8.13 5.17 4.46
CA ALA A 61 7.01 6.09 4.29
C ALA A 61 6.43 6.00 2.87
N LYS A 62 7.28 6.07 1.84
CA LYS A 62 6.84 5.90 0.45
C LYS A 62 6.23 4.52 0.20
N TYR A 63 6.78 3.47 0.80
CA TYR A 63 6.24 2.11 0.70
C TYR A 63 4.81 2.06 1.22
N TYR A 64 4.55 2.56 2.43
CA TYR A 64 3.20 2.56 3.01
C TYR A 64 2.23 3.54 2.33
N ALA A 65 2.73 4.61 1.70
CA ALA A 65 1.92 5.40 0.79
C ALA A 65 1.41 4.53 -0.37
N VAL A 66 2.31 3.81 -1.05
CA VAL A 66 1.95 2.91 -2.16
C VAL A 66 0.99 1.80 -1.69
N VAL A 67 1.23 1.21 -0.51
CA VAL A 67 0.32 0.20 0.07
C VAL A 67 -1.07 0.77 0.28
N SER A 68 -1.18 2.00 0.80
CA SER A 68 -2.48 2.66 1.02
C SER A 68 -3.24 2.85 -0.30
N LEU A 69 -2.55 3.32 -1.34
CA LEU A 69 -3.14 3.49 -2.67
C LEU A 69 -3.52 2.14 -3.32
N TYR A 70 -2.68 1.12 -3.16
CA TYR A 70 -2.99 -0.24 -3.61
C TYR A 70 -4.25 -0.79 -2.94
N LEU A 71 -4.38 -0.68 -1.62
CA LEU A 71 -5.52 -1.19 -0.86
C LEU A 71 -6.81 -0.41 -1.13
N LYS A 72 -6.72 0.90 -1.37
CA LYS A 72 -7.83 1.72 -1.88
C LYS A 72 -8.35 1.13 -3.19
N ASN A 73 -7.45 0.88 -4.13
CA ASN A 73 -7.79 0.35 -5.44
C ASN A 73 -8.40 -1.05 -5.36
N GLU A 74 -7.85 -1.95 -4.53
CA GLU A 74 -8.47 -3.28 -4.30
C GLU A 74 -9.88 -3.14 -3.72
N THR A 75 -10.09 -2.19 -2.79
CA THR A 75 -11.41 -1.92 -2.21
C THR A 75 -12.42 -1.44 -3.26
N LEU A 76 -11.97 -0.62 -4.22
CA LEU A 76 -12.79 -0.11 -5.31
C LEU A 76 -13.08 -1.20 -6.35
N LEU A 77 -12.07 -1.99 -6.75
CA LEU A 77 -12.23 -3.11 -7.69
C LEU A 77 -13.20 -4.17 -7.18
N ASN A 78 -13.17 -4.48 -5.87
CA ASN A 78 -14.09 -5.42 -5.26
C ASN A 78 -15.55 -4.92 -5.25
N LYS A 79 -15.77 -3.60 -5.24
CA LYS A 79 -17.12 -3.00 -5.27
C LYS A 79 -17.65 -2.82 -6.69
N ALA A 80 -16.77 -2.48 -7.62
CA ALA A 80 -17.11 -2.17 -9.00
C ALA A 80 -16.00 -2.64 -9.94
N PRO A 81 -16.13 -3.86 -10.50
CA PRO A 81 -15.24 -4.31 -11.58
C PRO A 81 -15.28 -3.31 -12.75
N GLY A 82 -14.12 -2.88 -13.23
CA GLY A 82 -14.00 -1.88 -14.31
C GLY A 82 -13.89 -0.43 -13.85
N ALA A 83 -13.68 -0.17 -12.56
CA ALA A 83 -13.35 1.17 -12.07
C ALA A 83 -12.10 1.73 -12.79
N SER A 84 -12.18 3.00 -13.23
CA SER A 84 -11.05 3.70 -13.86
C SER A 84 -9.99 4.04 -12.82
N LEU A 85 -9.05 3.12 -12.60
CA LEU A 85 -8.00 3.20 -11.58
C LEU A 85 -6.59 3.15 -12.17
N MET A 86 -6.47 3.29 -13.51
CA MET A 86 -5.20 3.16 -14.21
C MET A 86 -4.21 4.25 -13.76
N ASP A 87 -4.68 5.48 -13.56
CA ASP A 87 -3.83 6.60 -13.10
C ASP A 87 -3.34 6.40 -11.66
N ASP A 88 -4.23 5.99 -10.74
CA ASP A 88 -3.88 5.66 -9.36
C ASP A 88 -2.85 4.51 -9.33
N ASN A 89 -3.07 3.46 -10.11
CA ASN A 89 -2.11 2.34 -10.20
C ASN A 89 -0.78 2.77 -10.85
N ALA A 90 -0.80 3.63 -11.88
CA ALA A 90 0.41 4.15 -12.50
C ALA A 90 1.24 5.03 -11.54
N LEU A 91 0.56 5.87 -10.73
CA LEU A 91 1.19 6.64 -9.66
C LEU A 91 1.84 5.72 -8.63
N ALA A 92 1.11 4.71 -8.17
CA ALA A 92 1.61 3.72 -7.22
C ALA A 92 2.85 2.99 -7.77
N ARG A 93 2.83 2.51 -9.03
CA ARG A 93 3.97 1.87 -9.70
C ARG A 93 5.16 2.82 -9.84
N LYS A 94 4.94 4.09 -10.17
CA LYS A 94 6.01 5.10 -10.27
C LYS A 94 6.73 5.29 -8.93
N ILE A 95 5.97 5.46 -7.84
CA ILE A 95 6.54 5.61 -6.50
C ILE A 95 7.27 4.33 -6.08
N ALA A 96 6.65 3.16 -6.27
CA ALA A 96 7.25 1.86 -5.95
C ALA A 96 8.55 1.61 -6.71
N THR A 97 8.60 1.94 -7.99
CA THR A 97 9.83 1.86 -8.81
C THR A 97 10.92 2.77 -8.25
N GLY A 98 10.57 3.98 -7.82
CA GLY A 98 11.51 4.89 -7.17
C GLY A 98 12.03 4.40 -5.81
N ILE A 99 11.26 3.58 -5.08
CA ILE A 99 11.76 2.89 -3.88
C ILE A 99 12.69 1.76 -4.29
N TRP A 100 12.28 0.97 -5.28
CA TRP A 100 13.02 -0.18 -5.77
C TRP A 100 14.41 0.16 -6.28
N THR A 101 14.63 1.34 -6.88
CA THR A 101 15.98 1.77 -7.30
C THR A 101 16.99 1.83 -6.15
N ILE A 102 16.52 2.01 -4.91
CA ILE A 102 17.32 2.11 -3.68
C ILE A 102 17.24 0.81 -2.87
N GLN A 103 16.11 0.11 -2.91
CA GLN A 103 15.79 -1.08 -2.11
C GLN A 103 15.60 -2.33 -2.98
N ARG A 104 16.53 -2.59 -3.92
CA ARG A 104 16.38 -3.61 -4.98
C ARG A 104 16.17 -5.03 -4.46
N ASP A 105 16.83 -5.36 -3.35
CA ASP A 105 16.84 -6.71 -2.76
C ASP A 105 15.80 -6.84 -1.65
N ASN A 106 15.01 -5.79 -1.39
CA ASN A 106 13.96 -5.82 -0.38
C ASN A 106 12.76 -6.62 -0.90
N ALA A 107 12.47 -7.75 -0.25
CA ALA A 107 11.37 -8.63 -0.66
C ALA A 107 10.01 -7.93 -0.68
N GLU A 108 9.69 -7.12 0.34
CA GLU A 108 8.41 -6.42 0.44
C GLU A 108 8.21 -5.44 -0.72
N VAL A 109 9.27 -4.73 -1.13
CA VAL A 109 9.22 -3.82 -2.29
C VAL A 109 8.99 -4.59 -3.59
N ASN A 110 9.67 -5.72 -3.77
CA ASN A 110 9.46 -6.56 -4.96
C ASN A 110 8.05 -7.17 -4.97
N ILE A 111 7.55 -7.68 -3.85
CA ILE A 111 6.18 -8.20 -3.72
C ILE A 111 5.16 -7.11 -4.06
N LEU A 112 5.33 -5.89 -3.52
CA LEU A 112 4.42 -4.78 -3.79
C LEU A 112 4.40 -4.39 -5.27
N LEU A 113 5.56 -4.39 -5.94
CA LEU A 113 5.62 -4.21 -7.40
C LEU A 113 4.83 -5.29 -8.12
N GLY A 114 5.01 -6.57 -7.76
CA GLY A 114 4.25 -7.68 -8.33
C GLY A 114 2.73 -7.51 -8.14
N LEU A 115 2.29 -7.12 -6.94
CA LEU A 115 0.88 -6.84 -6.65
C LEU A 115 0.33 -5.68 -7.49
N LEU A 116 1.11 -4.62 -7.71
CA LEU A 116 0.69 -3.49 -8.54
C LEU A 116 0.58 -3.86 -10.02
N TYR A 117 1.49 -4.68 -10.54
CA TYR A 117 1.37 -5.22 -11.91
C TYR A 117 0.18 -6.15 -12.04
N PHE A 118 -0.10 -6.99 -11.04
CA PHE A 118 -1.32 -7.80 -11.05
C PHE A 118 -2.58 -6.93 -11.05
N GLN A 119 -2.63 -5.89 -10.21
CA GLN A 119 -3.74 -4.94 -10.18
C GLN A 119 -3.89 -4.19 -11.52
N LYS A 120 -2.78 -3.83 -12.19
CA LYS A 120 -2.83 -3.27 -13.56
C LYS A 120 -3.55 -4.22 -14.51
N ILE A 121 -3.22 -5.52 -14.49
CA ILE A 121 -3.88 -6.52 -15.34
C ILE A 121 -5.38 -6.59 -15.06
N GLN A 122 -5.78 -6.52 -13.79
CA GLN A 122 -7.21 -6.51 -13.40
C GLN A 122 -7.94 -5.26 -13.91
N ILE A 123 -7.30 -4.08 -13.84
CA ILE A 123 -7.87 -2.81 -14.30
C ILE A 123 -7.97 -2.77 -15.83
N ASP A 124 -6.92 -3.20 -16.53
CA ASP A 124 -6.84 -3.16 -17.99
C ASP A 124 -7.82 -4.15 -18.66
N GLY A 125 -8.06 -5.31 -18.04
CA GLY A 125 -8.95 -6.35 -18.56
C GLY A 125 -8.47 -7.01 -19.87
N SER A 126 -7.38 -6.53 -20.44
CA SER A 126 -6.77 -7.05 -21.66
C SER A 126 -6.11 -8.42 -21.45
N GLN A 127 -6.20 -9.26 -22.49
CA GLN A 127 -5.47 -10.52 -22.56
C GLN A 127 -4.00 -10.32 -22.96
N ASN A 128 -3.64 -9.16 -23.51
CA ASN A 128 -2.26 -8.84 -23.87
C ASN A 128 -1.47 -8.31 -22.66
N ASN A 129 -1.20 -9.20 -21.70
CA ASN A 129 -0.59 -8.86 -20.41
C ASN A 129 0.77 -9.55 -20.17
N GLN A 130 1.42 -10.08 -21.21
CA GLN A 130 2.67 -10.85 -21.07
C GLN A 130 3.80 -10.05 -20.40
N LEU A 131 3.95 -8.76 -20.70
CA LEU A 131 4.96 -7.92 -20.08
C LEU A 131 4.72 -7.74 -18.57
N ASP A 132 3.45 -7.58 -18.18
CA ASP A 132 3.08 -7.46 -16.77
C ASP A 132 3.27 -8.80 -16.04
N LEU A 133 2.91 -9.93 -16.68
CA LEU A 133 3.17 -11.27 -16.14
C LEU A 133 4.66 -11.51 -15.94
N ASN A 134 5.52 -11.11 -16.89
CA ASN A 134 6.97 -11.21 -16.75
C ASN A 134 7.47 -10.39 -15.53
N ALA A 135 6.94 -9.17 -15.34
CA ALA A 135 7.30 -8.35 -14.19
C ALA A 135 6.86 -8.99 -12.87
N ILE A 136 5.69 -9.65 -12.83
CA ILE A 136 5.20 -10.39 -11.66
C ILE A 136 6.11 -11.60 -11.38
N SER A 137 6.44 -12.40 -12.39
CA SER A 137 7.34 -13.55 -12.22
C SER A 137 8.71 -13.15 -11.70
N GLN A 138 9.29 -12.06 -12.20
CA GLN A 138 10.56 -11.52 -11.68
C GLN A 138 10.44 -11.05 -10.23
N SER A 139 9.31 -10.41 -9.88
CA SER A 139 9.02 -9.95 -8.53
C SER A 139 8.92 -11.12 -7.54
N ILE A 140 8.22 -12.19 -7.94
CA ILE A 140 8.09 -13.45 -7.18
C ILE A 140 9.47 -14.08 -6.99
N ALA A 141 10.21 -14.31 -8.08
CA ALA A 141 11.52 -14.94 -8.03
C ALA A 141 12.48 -14.21 -7.09
N LYS A 142 12.50 -12.88 -7.12
CA LYS A 142 13.32 -12.07 -6.19
C LYS A 142 12.89 -12.25 -4.73
N ALA A 143 11.60 -12.13 -4.45
CA ALA A 143 11.08 -12.27 -3.09
C ALA A 143 11.28 -13.68 -2.51
N GLU A 144 11.19 -14.73 -3.35
CA GLU A 144 11.42 -16.11 -2.95
C GLU A 144 12.86 -16.35 -2.44
N THR A 145 13.85 -15.68 -3.02
CA THR A 145 15.26 -15.86 -2.61
C THR A 145 15.54 -15.45 -1.17
N SER A 146 14.85 -14.42 -0.67
CA SER A 146 15.14 -13.81 0.63
C SER A 146 13.99 -13.92 1.64
N SER A 147 12.78 -14.25 1.20
CA SER A 147 11.57 -14.23 2.04
C SER A 147 10.48 -15.18 1.56
N SER A 148 10.83 -16.46 1.37
CA SER A 148 9.93 -17.53 0.89
C SER A 148 8.67 -17.78 1.76
N ASN A 149 8.71 -17.38 3.03
CA ASN A 149 7.61 -17.51 4.00
C ASN A 149 6.89 -16.17 4.25
N ASN A 150 6.99 -15.25 3.30
CA ASN A 150 6.29 -13.97 3.38
C ASN A 150 4.81 -14.17 3.03
N PRO A 151 3.87 -13.79 3.90
CA PRO A 151 2.44 -14.00 3.65
C PRO A 151 1.94 -13.24 2.41
N ARG A 152 2.53 -12.09 2.07
CA ARG A 152 2.16 -11.31 0.89
C ARG A 152 2.69 -11.92 -0.40
N LEU A 153 3.82 -12.62 -0.34
CA LEU A 153 4.32 -13.42 -1.45
C LEU A 153 3.34 -14.55 -1.75
N ALA A 154 2.87 -15.27 -0.72
CA ALA A 154 1.85 -16.29 -0.87
C ALA A 154 0.54 -15.73 -1.45
N VAL A 155 0.10 -14.54 -1.02
CA VAL A 155 -1.06 -13.84 -1.63
C VAL A 155 -0.83 -13.55 -3.13
N LEU A 156 0.33 -13.01 -3.50
CA LEU A 156 0.64 -12.71 -4.91
C LEU A 156 0.65 -13.98 -5.77
N GLN A 157 1.26 -15.06 -5.28
CA GLN A 157 1.27 -16.36 -5.95
C GLN A 157 -0.16 -16.92 -6.09
N ALA A 158 -0.99 -16.80 -5.04
CA ALA A 158 -2.38 -17.24 -5.05
C ALA A 158 -3.20 -16.49 -6.12
N LYS A 159 -3.07 -15.16 -6.19
CA LYS A 159 -3.72 -14.31 -7.20
C LYS A 159 -3.35 -14.74 -8.64
N ILE A 160 -2.09 -15.10 -8.88
CA ILE A 160 -1.65 -15.64 -10.18
C ILE A 160 -2.26 -17.01 -10.49
N LYS A 161 -2.28 -17.91 -9.51
CA LYS A 161 -2.92 -19.23 -9.66
C LYS A 161 -4.41 -19.11 -9.97
N GLU A 162 -5.12 -18.26 -9.24
CA GLU A 162 -6.53 -17.97 -9.47
C GLU A 162 -6.78 -17.42 -10.87
N LYS A 163 -5.97 -16.46 -11.33
CA LYS A 163 -6.04 -15.92 -12.70
C LYS A 163 -5.84 -16.99 -13.77
N SER A 164 -4.97 -17.98 -13.51
CA SER A 164 -4.73 -19.11 -14.43
C SER A 164 -5.82 -20.19 -14.41
N GLY A 165 -6.83 -20.07 -13.53
CA GLY A 165 -7.90 -21.06 -13.34
C GLY A 165 -7.56 -22.16 -12.33
N ASP A 166 -6.35 -22.18 -11.77
CA ASP A 166 -5.89 -23.15 -10.77
C ASP A 166 -6.34 -22.76 -9.35
N LYS A 167 -7.66 -22.76 -9.16
CA LYS A 167 -8.30 -22.34 -7.89
C LYS A 167 -7.88 -23.19 -6.69
N SER A 168 -7.66 -24.49 -6.90
CA SER A 168 -7.27 -25.40 -5.81
C SER A 168 -5.92 -25.02 -5.20
N ASN A 169 -4.91 -24.75 -6.04
CA ASN A 169 -3.61 -24.29 -5.53
C ASN A 169 -3.66 -22.84 -5.03
N ALA A 170 -4.51 -21.98 -5.61
CA ALA A 170 -4.74 -20.64 -5.07
C ALA A 170 -5.24 -20.70 -3.62
N ASP A 171 -6.24 -21.55 -3.32
CA ASP A 171 -6.78 -21.74 -1.97
C ASP A 171 -5.75 -22.29 -0.98
N ILE A 172 -4.86 -23.18 -1.42
CA ILE A 172 -3.74 -23.66 -0.59
C ILE A 172 -2.82 -22.50 -0.21
N LEU A 173 -2.45 -21.65 -1.19
CA LEU A 173 -1.58 -20.50 -0.97
C LEU A 173 -2.25 -19.42 -0.11
N TYR A 174 -3.54 -19.15 -0.30
CA TYR A 174 -4.31 -18.24 0.56
C TYR A 174 -4.37 -18.73 2.01
N ARG A 175 -4.60 -20.03 2.24
CA ARG A 175 -4.55 -20.62 3.60
C ARG A 175 -3.15 -20.54 4.21
N LYS A 176 -2.09 -20.78 3.43
CA LYS A 176 -0.70 -20.58 3.86
C LYS A 176 -0.49 -19.13 4.32
N ALA A 177 -0.91 -18.15 3.52
CA ALA A 177 -0.79 -16.72 3.85
C ALA A 177 -1.52 -16.37 5.16
N LEU A 178 -2.73 -16.89 5.39
CA LEU A 178 -3.48 -16.67 6.63
C LEU A 178 -2.76 -17.24 7.87
N GLY A 179 -2.16 -18.43 7.74
CA GLY A 179 -1.34 -19.01 8.79
C GLY A 179 -0.12 -18.13 9.11
N GLU A 180 0.60 -17.69 8.08
CA GLU A 180 1.77 -16.82 8.21
C GLU A 180 1.42 -15.45 8.82
N PHE A 181 0.31 -14.82 8.40
CA PHE A 181 -0.19 -13.58 9.02
C PHE A 181 -0.55 -13.76 10.50
N SER A 182 -1.03 -14.94 10.89
CA SER A 182 -1.40 -15.23 12.28
C SER A 182 -0.17 -15.45 13.17
N ASN A 183 0.89 -16.02 12.59
CA ASN A 183 2.15 -16.29 13.28
C ASN A 183 3.02 -15.04 13.52
N GLN A 184 2.78 -13.94 12.78
CA GLN A 184 3.51 -12.67 12.96
C GLN A 184 3.21 -11.95 14.29
N ASN A 185 2.33 -12.49 15.16
CA ASN A 185 1.76 -11.78 16.32
C ASN A 185 2.47 -11.96 17.68
N SER A 186 3.71 -12.45 17.80
CA SER A 186 4.28 -12.70 19.15
C SER A 186 5.45 -11.82 19.62
N SER A 187 6.09 -10.98 18.78
CA SER A 187 7.20 -10.15 19.29
C SER A 187 7.38 -8.75 18.67
N ASP A 188 6.80 -8.45 17.50
CA ASP A 188 7.01 -7.15 16.83
C ASP A 188 5.68 -6.45 16.49
N SER A 189 5.16 -5.69 17.45
CA SER A 189 3.98 -4.81 17.26
C SER A 189 4.22 -3.65 16.27
N LYS A 190 5.31 -3.68 15.51
CA LYS A 190 5.69 -2.69 14.48
C LYS A 190 5.72 -3.31 13.09
N SER A 191 5.59 -4.63 12.98
CA SER A 191 5.65 -5.33 11.71
C SER A 191 4.38 -5.08 10.88
N PRO A 192 4.50 -4.90 9.56
CA PRO A 192 3.34 -4.74 8.69
C PRO A 192 2.45 -5.98 8.79
N SER A 193 1.17 -5.81 9.13
CA SER A 193 0.16 -6.89 9.10
C SER A 193 -0.89 -6.69 8.00
N TRP A 194 -0.73 -5.66 7.19
CA TRP A 194 -1.52 -5.43 5.99
C TRP A 194 -1.40 -6.60 5.00
N GLY A 195 -2.43 -6.82 4.19
CA GLY A 195 -2.47 -7.91 3.21
C GLY A 195 -3.38 -9.06 3.64
N LYS A 196 -3.71 -9.17 4.93
CA LYS A 196 -4.72 -10.12 5.41
C LYS A 196 -6.08 -9.90 4.74
N GLN A 197 -6.45 -8.64 4.51
CA GLN A 197 -7.68 -8.25 3.80
C GLN A 197 -7.70 -8.61 2.31
N LEU A 198 -6.56 -9.04 1.74
CA LEU A 198 -6.47 -9.47 0.34
C LEU A 198 -6.77 -10.95 0.15
N VAL A 199 -6.82 -11.72 1.26
CA VAL A 199 -7.20 -13.12 1.22
C VAL A 199 -8.72 -13.19 1.09
N PRO A 200 -9.27 -13.85 0.05
CA PRO A 200 -10.70 -14.07 -0.06
C PRO A 200 -11.23 -14.77 1.19
N THR A 201 -12.39 -14.36 1.69
CA THR A 201 -13.11 -15.13 2.69
C THR A 201 -13.51 -16.47 2.06
N VAL A 202 -12.81 -17.54 2.44
CA VAL A 202 -13.20 -18.91 2.12
C VAL A 202 -14.59 -19.13 2.74
N GLN A 203 -15.59 -19.40 1.89
CA GLN A 203 -16.91 -19.86 2.33
C GLN A 203 -16.85 -21.34 2.73
#